data_AF-A0A8T9SY04-F1
#
_entry.id   AF-A0A8T9SY04-F1
#
_cell.length_a   1.000
_cell.length_b   1.000
_cell.length_c   1.000
_cell.angle_alpha   90.00
_cell.angle_beta   90.00
_cell.angle_gamma   90.00
#
_symmetry.space_group_name_H-M   'P 1'
#
loop_
_entity.id
_entity.type
_entity.pdbx_description
1 polymer ?
#
loop_
_entity_poly.entity_id
_entity_poly.type
_entity_poly.pdbx_seq_one_letter_code
_entity_poly.pdbx_strand_id
1 'polypeptide(L)'
;MTSTAQTVCQTTPTVVRIAAAPLAQALTDLSRQTSCPVQYEQQLVQSFRSPAVTGRLTTADALVQLVKGTGLEAHSSQGKLSVSQADQQVIGRKAASLQAQLGQAVKAQKLPQHQANTLYTELGAVSTSVVTLAKQQGFVSAAEKASYQRTFSQAEQLLAHVK
;
A
#
# COMPACT_ATOMS: atom_id res chain seq x y z
N MET A 1 -17.36 29.01 -23.05
CA MET A 1 -17.17 28.35 -21.74
C MET A 1 -16.70 26.93 -22.01
N THR A 2 -15.40 26.69 -22.04
CA THR A 2 -14.82 25.35 -22.27
C THR A 2 -14.82 24.59 -20.94
N SER A 3 -15.77 23.68 -20.77
CA SER A 3 -15.82 22.78 -19.62
C SER A 3 -14.70 21.75 -19.77
N THR A 4 -13.66 21.84 -18.95
CA THR A 4 -12.69 20.75 -18.80
C THR A 4 -13.40 19.63 -18.04
N ALA A 5 -14.03 18.72 -18.79
CA ALA A 5 -14.58 17.49 -18.23
C ALA A 5 -13.43 16.74 -17.56
N GLN A 6 -13.34 16.83 -16.23
CA GLN A 6 -12.47 15.98 -15.45
C GLN A 6 -12.95 14.55 -15.70
N THR A 7 -12.15 13.73 -16.39
CA THR A 7 -12.45 12.32 -16.57
C THR A 7 -12.36 11.63 -15.21
N VAL A 8 -13.49 11.60 -14.50
CA VAL A 8 -13.64 10.82 -13.27
C VAL A 8 -13.81 9.37 -13.69
N CYS A 9 -13.04 8.49 -13.06
CA CYS A 9 -13.19 7.06 -13.30
C CYS A 9 -14.61 6.58 -13.01
N GLN A 10 -15.19 5.82 -13.95
CA GLN A 10 -16.49 5.21 -13.75
C GLN A 10 -16.41 4.16 -12.64
N THR A 11 -17.24 4.33 -11.60
CA THR A 11 -17.34 3.40 -10.47
C THR A 11 -18.35 2.28 -10.70
N THR A 12 -19.07 2.31 -11.82
CA THR A 12 -20.06 1.29 -12.16
C THR A 12 -19.36 0.00 -12.62
N PRO A 13 -19.77 -1.18 -12.12
CA PRO A 13 -19.22 -2.45 -12.57
C PRO A 13 -19.42 -2.69 -14.08
N THR A 14 -18.33 -2.93 -14.80
CA THR A 14 -18.31 -3.25 -16.23
C THR A 14 -17.68 -4.60 -16.49
N VAL A 15 -17.89 -5.17 -17.67
CA VAL A 15 -17.23 -6.42 -18.06
C VAL A 15 -15.77 -6.12 -18.39
N VAL A 16 -14.86 -6.58 -17.53
CA VAL A 16 -13.41 -6.51 -17.70
C VAL A 16 -12.91 -7.85 -18.23
N ARG A 17 -12.00 -7.80 -19.21
CA ARG A 17 -11.35 -9.00 -19.77
C ARG A 17 -9.92 -8.66 -20.17
N ILE A 18 -8.99 -8.94 -19.26
CA ILE A 18 -7.56 -8.67 -19.43
C ILE A 18 -6.82 -10.01 -19.32
N ALA A 19 -6.04 -10.34 -20.34
CA ALA A 19 -5.22 -11.54 -20.34
C ALA A 19 -4.00 -11.39 -19.41
N ALA A 20 -3.44 -12.50 -18.95
CA ALA A 20 -2.19 -12.48 -18.21
C ALA A 20 -1.06 -11.91 -19.09
N ALA A 21 -0.38 -10.88 -18.61
CA ALA A 21 0.57 -10.09 -19.40
C ALA A 21 1.63 -9.43 -18.50
N PRO A 22 2.71 -8.82 -19.05
CA PRO A 22 3.53 -7.89 -18.29
C PRO A 22 2.64 -6.82 -17.65
N LEU A 23 2.92 -6.45 -16.40
CA LEU A 23 2.00 -5.60 -15.63
C LEU A 23 1.75 -4.25 -16.33
N ALA A 24 2.78 -3.62 -16.89
CA ALA A 24 2.63 -2.37 -17.64
C ALA A 24 1.63 -2.49 -18.80
N GLN A 25 1.64 -3.62 -19.52
CA GLN A 25 0.69 -3.90 -20.61
C GLN A 25 -0.73 -4.08 -20.05
N ALA A 26 -0.88 -4.88 -19.00
CA ALA A 26 -2.18 -5.12 -18.38
C ALA A 26 -2.83 -3.84 -17.82
N LEU A 27 -2.03 -2.94 -17.23
CA LEU A 27 -2.50 -1.62 -16.76
C LEU A 27 -2.94 -0.72 -17.93
N THR A 28 -2.23 -0.79 -19.06
CA THR A 28 -2.60 -0.06 -20.28
C THR A 28 -3.91 -0.61 -20.86
N ASP A 29 -4.08 -1.92 -20.91
CA ASP A 29 -5.30 -2.57 -21.38
C ASP A 29 -6.50 -2.25 -20.48
N LEU A 30 -6.31 -2.25 -19.16
CA LEU A 30 -7.34 -1.79 -18.21
C LEU A 30 -7.77 -0.35 -18.49
N SER A 31 -6.80 0.54 -18.65
CA SER A 31 -7.04 1.96 -18.87
C SER A 31 -7.83 2.20 -20.16
N ARG A 32 -7.49 1.47 -21.23
CA ARG A 32 -8.20 1.52 -22.52
C ARG A 32 -9.62 0.95 -22.44
N GLN A 33 -9.81 -0.17 -21.73
CA GLN A 33 -11.13 -0.81 -21.63
C GLN A 33 -12.11 0.00 -20.77
N THR A 34 -11.61 0.69 -19.75
CA THR A 34 -12.44 1.38 -18.76
C THR A 34 -12.42 2.91 -18.89
N SER A 35 -11.67 3.45 -19.85
CA SER A 35 -11.46 4.90 -20.05
C SER A 35 -10.95 5.62 -18.80
N CYS A 36 -10.15 4.91 -18.01
CA CYS A 36 -9.68 5.32 -16.70
C CYS A 36 -8.15 5.39 -16.67
N PRO A 37 -7.54 6.57 -16.54
CA PRO A 37 -6.09 6.66 -16.46
C PRO A 37 -5.59 6.02 -15.14
N VAL A 38 -4.56 5.17 -15.25
CA VAL A 38 -3.86 4.59 -14.10
C VAL A 38 -2.45 5.17 -14.05
N GLN A 39 -2.10 5.81 -12.95
CA GLN A 39 -0.78 6.41 -12.74
C GLN A 39 0.18 5.40 -12.10
N TYR A 40 1.38 5.25 -12.65
CA TYR A 40 2.43 4.39 -12.08
C TYR A 40 3.81 4.83 -12.57
N GLU A 41 4.85 4.43 -11.85
CA GLU A 41 6.24 4.59 -12.29
C GLU A 41 6.63 3.42 -13.19
N GLN A 42 7.16 3.69 -14.39
CA GLN A 42 7.51 2.63 -15.34
C GLN A 42 8.52 1.63 -14.76
N GLN A 43 9.56 2.12 -14.10
CA GLN A 43 10.59 1.27 -13.51
C GLN A 43 10.04 0.33 -12.43
N LEU A 44 8.99 0.77 -11.72
CA LEU A 44 8.35 -0.02 -10.68
C LEU A 44 7.61 -1.24 -11.26
N VAL A 45 6.98 -1.12 -12.42
CA VAL A 45 6.14 -2.19 -13.00
C VAL A 45 6.86 -3.12 -13.98
N GLN A 46 8.07 -2.75 -14.42
CA GLN A 46 8.81 -3.47 -15.47
C GLN A 46 9.11 -4.94 -15.16
N SER A 47 9.31 -5.28 -13.90
CA SER A 47 9.68 -6.63 -13.47
C SER A 47 8.49 -7.51 -13.07
N PHE A 48 7.26 -7.00 -13.17
CA PHE A 48 6.06 -7.70 -12.69
C PHE A 48 5.18 -8.19 -13.83
N ARG A 49 4.47 -9.28 -13.56
CA ARG A 49 3.40 -9.80 -14.42
C ARG A 49 2.08 -9.80 -13.67
N SER A 50 1.02 -9.55 -14.43
CA SER A 50 -0.35 -9.54 -13.95
C SER A 50 -1.03 -10.86 -14.26
N PRO A 51 -1.88 -11.40 -13.37
CA PRO A 51 -2.75 -12.52 -13.70
C PRO A 51 -3.82 -12.12 -14.73
N ALA A 52 -4.50 -13.11 -15.30
CA ALA A 52 -5.69 -12.83 -16.09
C ALA A 52 -6.81 -12.33 -15.17
N VAL A 53 -7.50 -11.26 -15.57
CA VAL A 53 -8.61 -10.67 -14.83
C VAL A 53 -9.83 -10.62 -15.73
N THR A 54 -10.86 -11.36 -15.34
CA THR A 54 -12.12 -11.45 -16.07
C THR A 54 -13.29 -11.38 -15.11
N GLY A 55 -14.32 -10.59 -15.45
CA GLY A 55 -15.54 -10.55 -14.66
C GLY A 55 -16.26 -9.21 -14.79
N ARG A 56 -17.36 -9.07 -14.05
CA ARG A 56 -18.05 -7.79 -13.90
C ARG A 56 -17.48 -7.06 -12.68
N LEU A 57 -16.56 -6.13 -12.91
CA LEU A 57 -15.76 -5.48 -11.87
C LEU A 57 -15.82 -3.96 -12.02
N THR A 58 -15.66 -3.23 -10.91
CA THR A 58 -15.30 -1.81 -11.00
C THR A 58 -13.85 -1.70 -11.48
N THR A 59 -13.46 -0.54 -12.03
CA THR A 59 -12.06 -0.35 -12.46
C THR A 59 -11.08 -0.47 -11.30
N ALA A 60 -11.46 -0.04 -10.09
CA ALA A 60 -10.64 -0.19 -8.89
C ALA A 60 -10.48 -1.66 -8.50
N ASP A 61 -11.56 -2.45 -8.51
CA ASP A 61 -11.49 -3.88 -8.20
C ASP A 61 -10.64 -4.64 -9.23
N ALA A 62 -10.79 -4.31 -10.51
CA ALA A 62 -9.97 -4.88 -11.56
C ALA A 62 -8.49 -4.53 -11.35
N LEU A 63 -8.17 -3.28 -11.00
CA LEU A 63 -6.81 -2.85 -10.70
C LEU A 63 -6.20 -3.63 -9.53
N VAL A 64 -6.96 -3.80 -8.43
CA VAL A 64 -6.54 -4.60 -7.28
C VAL A 64 -6.22 -6.04 -7.71
N GLN A 65 -7.06 -6.65 -8.55
CA GLN A 65 -6.78 -8.00 -9.06
C GLN A 65 -5.54 -8.05 -9.95
N LEU A 66 -5.28 -7.03 -10.76
CA LEU A 66 -4.10 -6.98 -11.63
C LEU A 66 -2.78 -6.91 -10.85
N VAL A 67 -2.76 -6.23 -9.71
CA VAL A 67 -1.54 -6.08 -8.89
C VAL A 67 -1.40 -7.16 -7.82
N LYS A 68 -2.44 -7.97 -7.59
CA LYS A 68 -2.42 -9.05 -6.60
C LYS A 68 -1.25 -10.02 -6.87
N GLY A 69 -0.49 -10.32 -5.83
CA GLY A 69 0.69 -11.19 -5.90
C GLY A 69 1.99 -10.49 -6.31
N THR A 70 1.92 -9.25 -6.83
CA THR A 70 3.12 -8.50 -7.27
C THR A 70 3.85 -7.82 -6.12
N GLY A 71 3.16 -7.53 -5.00
CA GLY A 71 3.68 -6.68 -3.93
C GLY A 71 3.51 -5.18 -4.21
N LEU A 72 2.85 -4.83 -5.31
CA LEU A 72 2.39 -3.47 -5.59
C LEU A 72 0.99 -3.26 -5.04
N GLU A 73 0.68 -1.99 -4.81
CA GLU A 73 -0.56 -1.51 -4.20
C GLU A 73 -1.37 -0.75 -5.24
N ALA A 74 -2.64 -1.11 -5.37
CA ALA A 74 -3.64 -0.34 -6.08
C ALA A 74 -4.21 0.71 -5.13
N HIS A 75 -4.20 1.96 -5.54
CA HIS A 75 -4.83 3.06 -4.82
C HIS A 75 -5.93 3.67 -5.67
N SER A 76 -7.02 4.02 -5.00
CA SER A 76 -8.11 4.79 -5.58
C SER A 76 -8.40 5.96 -4.66
N SER A 77 -8.19 7.18 -5.13
CA SER A 77 -8.47 8.40 -4.37
C SER A 77 -9.05 9.47 -5.29
N GLN A 78 -10.23 9.99 -4.93
CA GLN A 78 -10.90 11.07 -5.68
C GLN A 78 -11.04 10.77 -7.19
N GLY A 79 -11.33 9.52 -7.55
CA GLY A 79 -11.47 9.10 -8.95
C GLY A 79 -10.16 8.98 -9.72
N LYS A 80 -9.00 9.10 -9.05
CA LYS A 80 -7.68 8.82 -9.61
C LYS A 80 -7.23 7.43 -9.17
N LEU A 81 -6.76 6.64 -10.14
CA LEU A 81 -6.19 5.33 -9.91
C LEU A 81 -4.68 5.39 -9.99
N SER A 82 -3.98 4.73 -9.06
CA SER A 82 -2.53 4.59 -9.14
C SER A 82 -2.04 3.24 -8.66
N VAL A 83 -0.84 2.87 -9.10
CA VAL A 83 -0.11 1.69 -8.64
C VAL A 83 1.21 2.14 -8.04
N SER A 84 1.47 1.77 -6.79
CA SER A 84 2.70 2.17 -6.09
C SER A 84 3.10 1.17 -5.00
N GLN A 85 4.08 1.55 -4.18
CA GLN A 85 4.41 0.91 -2.90
C GLN A 85 4.40 1.95 -1.76
N ALA A 86 3.66 3.03 -1.93
CA ALA A 86 3.72 4.20 -1.05
C ALA A 86 3.33 3.85 0.39
N ASP A 87 2.31 3.00 0.59
CA ASP A 87 1.87 2.65 1.94
C ASP A 87 2.93 1.79 2.64
N GLN A 88 3.40 0.73 1.97
CA GLN A 88 4.55 -0.08 2.42
C GLN A 88 5.76 0.79 2.81
N GLN A 89 6.15 1.72 1.95
CA GLN A 89 7.31 2.57 2.20
C GLN A 89 7.12 3.52 3.38
N VAL A 90 5.95 4.13 3.53
CA VAL A 90 5.66 5.06 4.63
C VAL A 90 5.58 4.29 5.96
N ILE A 91 4.82 3.20 5.99
CA ILE A 91 4.61 2.37 7.19
C ILE A 91 5.92 1.72 7.62
N GLY A 92 6.66 1.11 6.69
CA GLY A 92 7.93 0.45 6.98
C GLY A 92 9.00 1.43 7.49
N ARG A 93 9.13 2.61 6.86
CA ARG A 93 10.06 3.64 7.33
C ARG A 93 9.71 4.15 8.73
N LYS A 94 8.43 4.36 9.00
CA LYS A 94 7.96 4.79 10.33
C LYS A 94 8.26 3.73 11.39
N ALA A 95 7.96 2.46 11.10
CA ALA A 95 8.24 1.35 12.00
C ALA A 95 9.74 1.23 12.33
N ALA A 96 10.59 1.25 11.30
CA ALA A 96 12.04 1.19 11.46
C ALA A 96 12.60 2.38 12.28
N SER A 97 12.09 3.59 12.04
CA SER A 97 12.48 4.78 12.80
C SER A 97 12.13 4.65 14.29
N LEU A 98 10.94 4.17 14.62
CA LEU A 98 10.52 3.96 16.01
C LEU A 98 11.33 2.85 16.68
N GLN A 99 11.63 1.75 15.98
CA GLN A 99 12.53 0.70 16.51
C GLN A 99 13.92 1.25 16.81
N ALA A 100 14.47 2.08 15.92
CA ALA A 100 15.77 2.71 16.14
C ALA A 100 15.76 3.65 17.35
N GLN A 101 14.70 4.44 17.55
CA GLN A 101 14.55 5.32 18.71
C GLN A 101 14.42 4.54 20.02
N LEU A 102 13.62 3.46 20.04
CA LEU A 102 13.52 2.57 21.20
C LEU A 102 14.88 1.96 21.54
N GLY A 103 15.60 1.46 20.53
CA GLY A 103 16.94 0.90 20.72
C GLY A 103 17.95 1.93 21.26
N GLN A 104 17.87 3.19 20.83
CA GLN A 104 18.69 4.28 21.35
C GLN A 104 18.34 4.63 22.80
N ALA A 105 17.06 4.71 23.15
CA ALA A 105 16.60 5.00 24.50
C ALA A 105 17.04 3.92 25.50
N VAL A 106 16.97 2.65 25.09
CA VAL A 106 17.48 1.52 25.86
C VAL A 106 18.99 1.59 26.05
N LYS A 107 19.76 1.84 24.98
CA LYS A 107 21.23 1.99 25.06
C LYS A 107 21.65 3.14 25.96
N ALA A 108 20.88 4.22 25.97
CA ALA A 108 21.08 5.37 26.84
C ALA A 108 20.59 5.14 28.28
N GLN A 109 20.14 3.93 28.64
CA GLN A 109 19.58 3.56 29.94
C GLN A 109 18.36 4.39 30.36
N LYS A 110 17.72 5.10 29.42
CA LYS A 110 16.55 5.92 29.69
C LYS A 110 15.25 5.10 29.65
N LEU A 111 15.26 3.94 28.97
CA LEU A 111 14.13 3.03 28.88
C LEU A 111 14.55 1.61 29.30
N PRO A 112 13.84 0.94 30.22
CA PRO A 112 14.12 -0.45 30.55
C PRO A 112 13.91 -1.38 29.34
N GLN A 113 14.84 -2.31 29.12
CA GLN A 113 14.80 -3.25 27.99
C GLN A 113 13.46 -3.99 27.88
N HIS A 114 12.93 -4.48 29.00
CA HIS A 114 11.68 -5.25 29.02
C HIS A 114 10.48 -4.44 28.51
N GLN A 115 10.44 -3.13 28.78
CA GLN A 115 9.38 -2.24 28.30
C GLN A 115 9.50 -1.99 26.79
N ALA A 116 10.74 -1.93 26.27
CA ALA A 116 10.98 -1.73 24.84
C ALA A 116 10.74 -2.98 23.99
N ASN A 117 10.98 -4.18 24.53
CA ASN A 117 10.98 -5.44 23.77
C ASN A 117 9.64 -5.73 23.07
N THR A 118 8.52 -5.45 23.74
CA THR A 118 7.18 -5.67 23.16
C THR A 118 6.99 -4.83 21.91
N LEU A 119 7.17 -3.50 22.03
CA LEU A 119 7.01 -2.58 20.90
C LEU A 119 8.07 -2.80 19.82
N TYR A 120 9.29 -3.17 20.19
CA TYR A 120 10.32 -3.52 19.23
C TYR A 120 9.90 -4.69 18.33
N THR A 121 9.30 -5.73 18.93
CA THR A 121 8.78 -6.91 18.22
C THR A 121 7.58 -6.54 17.35
N GLU A 122 6.63 -5.79 17.90
CA GLU A 122 5.43 -5.36 17.17
C GLU A 122 5.78 -4.51 15.95
N LEU A 123 6.69 -3.55 16.07
CA LEU A 123 7.13 -2.72 14.94
C LEU A 123 7.85 -3.55 13.85
N GLY A 124 8.58 -4.61 14.25
CA GLY A 124 9.15 -5.58 13.30
C GLY A 124 8.05 -6.35 12.56
N ALA A 125 7.01 -6.76 13.28
CA ALA A 125 5.84 -7.41 12.69
C ALA A 125 5.05 -6.46 11.76
N VAL A 126 4.96 -5.17 12.07
CA VAL A 126 4.36 -4.16 11.19
C VAL A 126 5.11 -4.10 9.86
N SER A 127 6.45 -4.00 9.89
CA SER A 127 7.28 -3.94 8.68
C SER A 127 7.13 -5.19 7.79
N THR A 128 6.99 -6.37 8.40
CA THR A 128 6.80 -7.63 7.65
C THR A 128 5.38 -7.79 7.12
N SER A 129 4.39 -7.45 7.96
CA SER A 129 2.98 -7.61 7.62
C SER A 129 2.55 -6.68 6.50
N VAL A 130 3.00 -5.42 6.48
CA VAL A 130 2.60 -4.46 5.42
C VAL A 130 3.02 -4.94 4.03
N VAL A 131 4.24 -5.50 3.89
CA VAL A 131 4.73 -6.08 2.63
C VAL A 131 3.94 -7.33 2.27
N THR A 132 3.70 -8.20 3.26
CA THR A 132 2.99 -9.47 3.04
C THR A 132 1.53 -9.24 2.61
N LEU A 133 0.83 -8.34 3.30
CA LEU A 133 -0.58 -8.04 3.06
C LEU A 133 -0.75 -7.30 1.74
N ALA A 134 0.11 -6.32 1.43
CA ALA A 134 0.11 -5.67 0.12
C ALA A 134 0.30 -6.69 -1.02
N LYS A 135 1.21 -7.66 -0.86
CA LYS A 135 1.38 -8.75 -1.84
C LYS A 135 0.15 -9.64 -1.95
N GLN A 136 -0.47 -10.01 -0.84
CA GLN A 136 -1.61 -10.93 -0.82
C GLN A 136 -2.90 -10.29 -1.34
N GLN A 137 -3.13 -9.02 -1.01
CA GLN A 137 -4.39 -8.33 -1.25
C GLN A 137 -4.32 -7.36 -2.42
N GLY A 138 -3.13 -6.87 -2.78
CA GLY A 138 -2.95 -5.83 -3.77
C GLY A 138 -3.18 -4.41 -3.25
N PHE A 139 -3.32 -4.24 -1.93
CA PHE A 139 -3.43 -2.95 -1.24
C PHE A 139 -3.20 -3.13 0.27
N VAL A 140 -3.07 -2.02 1.00
CA VAL A 140 -3.13 -1.98 2.47
C VAL A 140 -4.46 -1.34 2.86
N SER A 141 -5.31 -2.09 3.56
CA SER A 141 -6.66 -1.67 3.95
C SER A 141 -6.66 -0.57 5.02
N ALA A 142 -7.79 0.12 5.15
CA ALA A 142 -7.98 1.12 6.21
C ALA A 142 -7.86 0.51 7.62
N ALA A 143 -8.33 -0.73 7.81
CA ALA A 143 -8.25 -1.43 9.08
C ALA A 143 -6.80 -1.75 9.47
N GLU A 144 -5.99 -2.21 8.52
CA GLU A 144 -4.55 -2.47 8.74
C GLU A 144 -3.81 -1.18 9.06
N LYS A 145 -4.05 -0.11 8.28
CA LYS A 145 -3.47 1.22 8.55
C LYS A 145 -3.81 1.73 9.95
N ALA A 146 -5.06 1.60 10.36
CA ALA A 146 -5.50 1.97 11.71
C ALA A 146 -4.81 1.12 12.79
N SER A 147 -4.60 -0.18 12.53
CA SER A 147 -3.87 -1.04 13.44
C SER A 147 -2.41 -0.61 13.59
N TYR A 148 -1.71 -0.34 12.49
CA TYR A 148 -0.32 0.14 12.51
C TYR A 148 -0.19 1.49 13.22
N GLN A 149 -1.13 2.41 12.96
CA GLN A 149 -1.15 3.71 13.62
C GLN A 149 -1.24 3.58 15.15
N ARG A 150 -2.01 2.62 15.67
CA ARG A 150 -2.08 2.36 17.11
C ARG A 150 -0.74 1.90 17.67
N THR A 151 -0.05 0.96 17.02
CA THR A 151 1.30 0.53 17.43
C THR A 151 2.28 1.71 17.40
N PHE A 152 2.22 2.56 16.38
CA PHE A 152 3.07 3.76 16.30
C PHE A 152 2.81 4.72 17.44
N SER A 153 1.53 5.02 17.73
CA SER A 153 1.18 5.92 18.83
C SER A 153 1.62 5.38 20.20
N GLN A 154 1.55 4.07 20.43
CA GLN A 154 2.06 3.47 21.68
C GLN A 154 3.58 3.63 21.81
N ALA A 155 4.33 3.40 20.72
CA ALA A 155 5.78 3.61 20.73
C ALA A 155 6.17 5.08 20.93
N GLU A 156 5.46 6.00 20.28
CA GLU A 156 5.64 7.44 20.45
C GLU A 156 5.35 7.89 21.88
N GLN A 157 4.27 7.39 22.48
CA GLN A 157 3.93 7.64 23.88
C GLN A 157 5.03 7.14 24.80
N LEU A 158 5.51 5.91 24.64
CA LEU A 158 6.59 5.38 25.47
C LEU A 158 7.86 6.25 25.37
N LEU A 159 8.26 6.61 24.15
CA LEU A 159 9.42 7.45 23.91
C LEU A 159 9.27 8.87 24.47
N ALA A 160 8.04 9.41 24.53
CA ALA A 160 7.78 10.73 25.09
C ALA A 160 8.02 10.80 26.62
N HIS A 161 7.81 9.71 27.35
CA HIS A 161 8.06 9.64 28.80
C HIS A 161 9.55 9.54 29.16
N VAL A 162 10.40 9.33 28.14
CA VAL A 162 11.83 9.02 28.29
C VAL A 162 12.72 10.21 27.88
N LYS A 163 12.13 11.25 27.29
CA LYS A 163 12.82 12.49 26.91
C LYS A 163 13.25 13.26 28.16
#